data_AF-A0AAZ3R3B2-F1
#
_entry.id   AF-A0AAZ3R3B2-F1
#
_cell.length_a   1.000
_cell.length_b   1.000
_cell.length_c   1.000
_cell.angle_alpha   90.00
_cell.angle_beta   90.00
_cell.angle_gamma   90.00
#
_symmetry.space_group_name_H-M   'P 1'
#
loop_
_entity.id
_entity.type
_entity.pdbx_description
1 polymer ?
#
loop_
_entity_poly.entity_id
_entity_poly.type
_entity_poly.pdbx_seq_one_letter_code
_entity_poly.pdbx_strand_id
1 'polypeptide(L)'
;MLTILLLLSAAIALGEAVTLDEASKTDKKSPCPKDWFQFNSRCFMFVQTARTWPEAENTVKYLGANLASVHSSEESQFLQAVVLIKTGDFPLTWIGGYDAVQANVEKVPNYKL
;
A
#
# COMPACT_ATOMS: atom_id res chain seq x y z
N MET A 1 16.07 -0.26 -64.92
CA MET A 1 16.31 0.67 -63.79
C MET A 1 15.07 1.48 -63.39
N LEU A 2 14.22 1.97 -64.31
CA LEU A 2 12.97 2.65 -63.92
C LEU A 2 11.93 1.74 -63.24
N THR A 3 11.92 0.44 -63.55
CA THR A 3 11.01 -0.54 -62.95
C THR A 3 11.27 -0.78 -61.45
N ILE A 4 12.52 -0.61 -61.00
CA ILE A 4 12.93 -0.78 -59.60
C ILE A 4 12.46 0.42 -58.76
N LEU A 5 12.49 1.63 -59.34
CA LEU A 5 12.04 2.86 -58.67
C LEU A 5 10.52 2.87 -58.42
N LEU A 6 9.74 2.33 -59.36
CA LEU A 6 8.28 2.21 -59.22
C LEU A 6 7.88 1.21 -58.12
N LEU A 7 8.62 0.10 -57.98
CA LEU A 7 8.39 -0.89 -56.92
C LEU A 7 8.72 -0.34 -55.52
N LEU A 8 9.76 0.48 -55.41
CA LEU A 8 10.11 1.17 -54.15
C LEU A 8 9.03 2.19 -53.74
N SER A 9 8.40 2.89 -54.70
CA SER A 9 7.28 3.79 -54.38
C SER A 9 6.01 3.06 -53.94
N ALA A 10 5.77 1.85 -54.46
CA ALA A 10 4.63 1.02 -54.06
C ALA A 10 4.80 0.44 -52.65
N ALA A 11 6.03 0.16 -52.23
CA ALA A 11 6.32 -0.31 -50.87
C ALA A 11 6.04 0.75 -49.79
N ILE A 12 6.10 2.04 -50.15
CA ILE A 12 5.79 3.15 -49.22
C ILE A 12 4.26 3.32 -49.08
N ALA A 13 3.46 2.76 -50.00
CA ALA A 13 2.01 2.90 -50.04
C ALA A 13 1.23 1.69 -49.48
N LEU A 14 1.90 0.60 -49.10
CA LEU A 14 1.30 -0.51 -48.36
C LEU A 14 1.78 -0.41 -46.91
N GLY A 15 0.90 0.11 -46.06
CA GLY A 15 1.23 0.52 -44.71
C GLY A 15 1.84 -0.57 -43.84
N GLU A 16 2.84 -0.16 -43.07
CA GLU A 16 2.86 -0.48 -41.65
C GLU A 16 2.44 0.82 -40.95
N ALA A 17 1.18 0.89 -40.55
CA ALA A 17 0.85 1.76 -39.44
C ALA A 17 1.78 1.32 -38.31
N VAL A 18 2.69 2.20 -37.89
CA VAL A 18 3.35 2.04 -36.60
C VAL A 18 2.18 1.99 -35.64
N THR A 19 1.82 0.79 -35.22
CA THR A 19 1.02 0.59 -34.03
C THR A 19 1.88 1.26 -32.96
N LEU A 20 1.57 2.52 -32.65
CA LEU A 20 1.79 3.04 -31.31
C LEU A 20 1.18 1.94 -30.47
N ASP A 21 2.04 1.10 -29.89
CA ASP A 21 1.68 0.02 -28.99
C ASP A 21 0.49 0.56 -28.24
N GLU A 22 -0.67 -0.03 -28.52
CA GLU A 22 -1.88 0.25 -27.78
C GLU A 22 -1.41 0.12 -26.36
N ALA A 23 -1.30 1.25 -25.66
CA ALA A 23 -0.81 1.32 -24.31
C ALA A 23 -1.73 0.39 -23.57
N SER A 24 -1.26 -0.84 -23.41
CA SER A 24 -2.12 -1.96 -23.18
C SER A 24 -2.74 -1.62 -21.87
N LYS A 25 -4.04 -1.33 -21.93
CA LYS A 25 -4.91 -1.24 -20.77
C LYS A 25 -5.05 -2.68 -20.27
N THR A 26 -3.91 -3.27 -19.92
CA THR A 26 -3.83 -4.22 -18.83
C THR A 26 -4.55 -3.49 -17.71
N ASP A 27 -5.76 -3.96 -17.40
CA ASP A 27 -6.24 -3.87 -16.04
C ASP A 27 -5.08 -4.42 -15.20
N LYS A 28 -4.20 -3.52 -14.74
CA LYS A 28 -3.13 -3.86 -13.83
C LYS A 28 -3.87 -4.28 -12.58
N LYS A 29 -4.17 -5.58 -12.48
CA LYS A 29 -4.75 -6.18 -11.31
C LYS A 29 -3.86 -5.72 -10.17
N SER A 30 -4.43 -4.93 -9.26
CA SER A 30 -3.69 -4.46 -8.09
C SER A 30 -3.02 -5.69 -7.45
N PRO A 31 -1.72 -5.65 -7.15
CA PRO A 31 -1.05 -6.76 -6.49
C PRO A 31 -1.61 -7.01 -5.09
N CYS A 32 -2.38 -6.07 -4.55
CA CYS A 32 -3.07 -6.22 -3.29
C CYS A 32 -4.44 -6.91 -3.45
N PRO A 33 -4.89 -7.67 -2.42
CA PRO A 33 -6.25 -8.19 -2.41
C PRO A 33 -7.29 -7.08 -2.52
N LYS A 34 -8.51 -7.45 -2.90
CA LYS A 34 -9.63 -6.50 -3.00
C LYS A 34 -9.81 -5.77 -1.65
N ASP A 35 -10.05 -4.47 -1.71
CA ASP A 35 -10.26 -3.57 -0.57
C ASP A 35 -9.01 -3.24 0.27
N TRP A 36 -7.82 -3.64 -0.20
CA TRP A 36 -6.53 -3.23 0.35
C TRP A 36 -5.91 -2.09 -0.47
N PHE A 37 -5.20 -1.19 0.21
CA PHE A 37 -4.46 -0.09 -0.38
C PHE A 37 -2.99 -0.46 -0.50
N GLN A 38 -2.40 -0.22 -1.67
CA GLN A 38 -0.99 -0.51 -1.93
C GLN A 38 -0.12 0.69 -1.59
N PHE A 39 0.98 0.44 -0.87
CA PHE A 39 2.10 1.37 -0.75
C PHE A 39 3.41 0.58 -0.93
N ASN A 40 4.18 0.94 -1.96
CA ASN A 40 5.32 0.16 -2.43
C ASN A 40 4.94 -1.31 -2.69
N SER A 41 5.66 -2.26 -2.07
CA SER A 41 5.42 -3.70 -2.16
C SER A 41 4.51 -4.25 -1.06
N ARG A 42 3.85 -3.39 -0.27
CA ARG A 42 3.01 -3.77 0.88
C ARG A 42 1.56 -3.34 0.67
N CYS A 43 0.67 -4.07 1.32
CA CYS A 43 -0.76 -3.85 1.28
C CYS A 43 -1.27 -3.52 2.68
N PHE A 44 -2.15 -2.53 2.77
CA PHE A 44 -2.70 -2.03 4.03
C PHE A 44 -4.23 -1.98 3.96
N MET A 45 -4.89 -2.19 5.09
CA MET A 45 -6.33 -2.00 5.22
C MET A 45 -6.65 -1.35 6.56
N PHE A 46 -7.76 -0.61 6.59
CA PHE A 46 -8.31 -0.08 7.84
C PHE A 46 -9.45 -0.99 8.31
N VAL A 47 -9.39 -1.40 9.58
CA VAL A 47 -10.45 -2.16 10.24
C VAL A 47 -11.27 -1.21 11.09
N GLN A 48 -12.53 -0.98 10.71
CA GLN A 48 -13.38 0.04 11.31
C GLN A 48 -13.84 -0.28 12.75
N THR A 49 -13.82 -1.55 13.15
CA THR A 49 -14.25 -1.96 14.48
C THR A 49 -13.20 -1.61 15.53
N ALA A 50 -13.54 -0.68 16.44
CA ALA A 50 -12.71 -0.36 17.60
C ALA A 50 -12.52 -1.58 18.52
N ARG A 51 -11.28 -1.79 18.95
CA ARG A 51 -10.85 -2.93 19.80
C ARG A 51 -9.73 -2.47 20.71
N THR A 52 -9.43 -3.23 21.76
CA THR A 52 -8.16 -3.05 22.48
C THR A 52 -6.99 -3.39 21.55
N TRP A 53 -5.80 -2.84 21.83
CA TRP A 53 -4.60 -3.14 21.03
C TRP A 53 -4.35 -4.65 20.82
N PRO A 54 -4.37 -5.53 21.85
CA PRO A 54 -4.12 -6.96 21.64
C PRO A 54 -5.22 -7.65 20.83
N GLU A 55 -6.48 -7.24 20.98
CA GLU A 55 -7.58 -7.76 20.16
C GLU A 55 -7.46 -7.33 18.70
N ALA A 56 -7.05 -6.08 18.45
CA ALA A 56 -6.81 -5.57 17.10
C ALA A 56 -5.70 -6.36 16.40
N GLU A 57 -4.57 -6.59 17.08
CA GLU A 57 -3.45 -7.41 16.58
C GLU A 57 -3.88 -8.86 16.29
N ASN A 58 -4.60 -9.50 17.22
CA ASN A 58 -5.08 -10.87 17.02
C ASN A 58 -6.06 -10.98 15.85
N THR A 59 -6.86 -9.94 15.62
CA THR A 59 -7.78 -9.90 14.48
C THR A 59 -7.01 -9.89 13.16
N VAL A 60 -6.07 -8.96 13.00
CA VAL A 60 -5.37 -8.83 11.71
C VAL A 60 -4.48 -10.04 11.45
N LYS A 61 -3.99 -10.72 12.50
CA LYS A 61 -3.35 -12.04 12.39
C LYS A 61 -4.26 -13.12 11.82
N TYR A 62 -5.53 -13.15 12.23
CA TYR A 62 -6.51 -14.06 11.62
C TYR A 62 -6.73 -13.78 10.13
N LEU A 63 -6.52 -12.53 9.69
CA LEU A 63 -6.55 -12.13 8.27
C LEU A 63 -5.21 -12.37 7.54
N GLY A 64 -4.22 -12.97 8.20
CA GLY A 64 -2.88 -13.19 7.61
C GLY A 64 -1.99 -11.94 7.57
N ALA A 65 -2.27 -10.94 8.42
CA ALA A 65 -1.56 -9.67 8.48
C ALA A 65 -1.08 -9.35 9.92
N ASN A 66 -0.45 -8.18 10.11
CA ASN A 66 -0.08 -7.62 11.40
C ASN A 66 -0.53 -6.16 11.46
N LEU A 67 -0.61 -5.56 12.64
CA LEU A 67 -0.81 -4.12 12.74
C LEU A 67 0.32 -3.38 12.02
N ALA A 68 -0.02 -2.25 11.39
CA ALA A 68 0.90 -1.55 10.50
C ALA A 68 2.14 -1.05 11.26
N SER A 69 3.33 -1.51 10.86
CA SER A 69 4.60 -0.89 11.22
C SER A 69 4.93 0.23 10.23
N VAL A 70 5.23 1.42 10.75
CA VAL A 70 5.54 2.62 9.95
C VAL A 70 7.06 2.73 9.81
N HIS A 71 7.56 2.82 8.59
CA HIS A 71 9.01 2.86 8.32
C HIS A 71 9.48 4.15 7.63
N SER A 72 8.58 5.08 7.34
CA SER A 72 8.91 6.37 6.72
C SER A 72 7.82 7.41 6.98
N SER A 73 8.15 8.69 6.78
CA SER A 73 7.18 9.79 6.80
C SER A 73 6.11 9.64 5.72
N GLU A 74 6.51 9.17 4.54
CA GLU A 74 5.62 8.99 3.39
C GLU A 74 4.62 7.87 3.66
N GLU A 75 5.07 6.78 4.28
CA GLU A 75 4.19 5.69 4.72
C GLU A 75 3.20 6.18 5.79
N SER A 76 3.65 7.00 6.75
CA SER A 76 2.76 7.59 7.75
C SER A 76 1.65 8.43 7.12
N GLN A 77 2.00 9.28 6.15
CA GLN A 77 1.04 10.11 5.41
C GLN A 77 0.07 9.25 4.60
N PHE A 78 0.56 8.21 3.94
CA PHE A 78 -0.27 7.25 3.22
C PHE A 78 -1.28 6.57 4.15
N LEU A 79 -0.86 6.10 5.33
CA LEU A 79 -1.77 5.47 6.29
C LEU A 79 -2.85 6.44 6.80
N GLN A 80 -2.49 7.70 7.06
CA GLN A 80 -3.45 8.74 7.41
C GLN A 80 -4.47 8.98 6.29
N ALA A 81 -4.04 8.97 5.02
CA ALA A 81 -4.94 9.07 3.88
C ALA A 81 -5.89 7.85 3.79
N VAL A 82 -5.40 6.65 4.05
CA VAL A 82 -6.24 5.43 4.11
C VAL A 82 -7.31 5.55 5.20
N VAL A 83 -6.95 6.03 6.39
CA VAL A 83 -7.89 6.27 7.49
C VAL A 83 -8.93 7.31 7.10
N LEU A 84 -8.51 8.44 6.52
CA LEU A 84 -9.41 9.49 6.05
C LEU A 84 -10.38 8.98 4.98
N ILE A 85 -9.92 8.21 4.00
CA ILE A 85 -10.77 7.63 2.94
C ILE A 85 -11.83 6.69 3.54
N LYS A 86 -11.48 5.94 4.59
CA LYS A 86 -12.36 4.92 5.18
C LYS A 86 -13.31 5.47 6.26
N THR A 87 -12.98 6.61 6.88
CA THR A 87 -13.74 7.14 8.02
C THR A 87 -14.29 8.54 7.80
N GLY A 88 -13.74 9.31 6.86
CA GLY A 88 -14.03 10.74 6.69
C GLY A 88 -13.35 11.64 7.71
N ASP A 89 -12.51 11.10 8.61
CA ASP A 89 -11.81 11.84 9.67
C ASP A 89 -10.46 11.15 10.05
N PHE A 90 -9.85 11.53 11.17
CA PHE A 90 -8.61 10.99 11.71
C PHE A 90 -8.79 10.41 13.13
N PRO A 91 -9.61 9.37 13.33
CA PRO A 91 -9.75 8.74 14.63
C PRO A 91 -8.43 8.11 15.10
N LEU A 92 -8.28 7.99 16.43
CA LEU A 92 -7.19 7.23 17.02
C LEU A 92 -7.20 5.80 16.45
N THR A 93 -6.10 5.43 15.81
CA THR A 93 -5.97 4.17 15.05
C THR A 93 -4.77 3.41 15.55
N TRP A 94 -4.94 2.12 15.84
CA TRP A 94 -3.84 1.28 16.29
C TRP A 94 -2.82 1.02 15.18
N ILE A 95 -1.55 1.12 15.55
CA ILE A 95 -0.39 0.72 14.75
C ILE A 95 0.40 -0.36 15.49
N GLY A 96 1.30 -1.01 14.76
CA GLY A 96 2.19 -2.03 15.31
C GLY A 96 3.24 -1.39 16.21
N GLY A 97 3.31 -1.88 17.45
CA GLY A 97 4.26 -1.45 18.46
C GLY A 97 3.73 -1.80 19.85
N TYR A 98 4.51 -2.52 20.65
CA TYR A 98 4.23 -2.76 22.06
C TYR A 98 5.51 -2.54 22.85
N ASP A 99 5.41 -1.85 23.98
CA ASP A 99 6.53 -1.76 24.91
C ASP A 99 6.60 -3.07 25.70
N ALA A 100 7.50 -3.96 25.28
CA ALA A 100 7.73 -5.24 25.94
C ALA A 100 8.47 -5.07 27.27
N VAL A 101 9.11 -3.93 27.48
CA VAL A 101 9.85 -3.67 28.72
C VAL A 101 8.85 -3.16 29.73
N GLN A 102 8.30 -4.07 30.53
CA GLN A 102 7.93 -3.68 31.88
C GLN A 102 9.24 -3.22 32.52
N ALA A 103 9.44 -1.90 32.64
CA ALA A 103 10.44 -1.41 33.56
C ALA A 103 10.14 -2.13 34.87
N ASN A 104 11.07 -2.98 35.31
CA ASN A 104 11.13 -3.41 36.69
C ASN A 104 11.40 -2.13 37.47
N VAL A 105 10.35 -1.32 37.67
CA VAL A 105 10.34 -0.26 38.66
C VAL A 105 10.35 -1.02 39.96
N GLU A 106 11.55 -1.43 40.35
CA GLU A 106 11.87 -1.74 41.72
C GLU A 106 11.30 -0.56 42.49
N LYS A 107 10.18 -0.80 43.19
CA LYS A 107 9.51 0.20 44.00
C LYS A 107 10.56 0.65 45.01
N VAL A 108 11.26 1.74 44.71
CA VAL A 108 12.19 2.35 45.66
C VAL A 108 11.33 2.62 46.89
N PRO A 109 11.59 1.97 48.04
CA PRO A 109 10.79 2.17 49.22
C PRO A 109 10.91 3.66 49.56
N ASN A 110 9.76 4.34 49.61
CA ASN A 110 9.63 5.73 50.02
C ASN A 110 10.52 6.01 51.23
N TYR A 111 11.67 6.65 51.05
CA TYR A 111 12.29 7.37 52.13
C TYR A 111 11.45 8.63 52.33
N LYS A 112 10.62 8.61 53.37
CA LYS A 112 10.03 9.82 53.92
C LYS A 112 11.18 10.70 54.40
N LEU A 113 11.27 11.91 53.87
CA LEU A 113 11.80 13.04 54.63
C LEU A 113 10.71 13.56 55.56
#